data_AF-A0A8S9R747-F1
#
_entry.id   AF-A0A8S9R747-F1
#
_cell.length_a   1.000
_cell.length_b   1.000
_cell.length_c   1.000
_cell.angle_alpha   90.00
_cell.angle_beta   90.00
_cell.angle_gamma   90.00
#
_symmetry.space_group_name_H-M   'P 1'
#
loop_
_entity.id
_entity.type
_entity.pdbx_description
1 polymer ?
#
loop_
_entity_poly.entity_id
_entity_poly.type
_entity_poly.pdbx_seq_one_letter_code
_entity_poly.pdbx_strand_id
1 'polypeptide(L)'
;MWVLHDSEKHEWSKHIYILPPLWKNISGGQNLFVVGVTGANEIVLCPTSLFRKPFYVYYYNLKRGTIRRVEIQGLERLEGSYRVDTFLNHVEDVKIVK
;
A
#
# COMPACT_ATOMS: atom_id res chain seq x y z
N MET A 1 8.46 -9.02 8.69
CA MET A 1 7.53 -8.14 9.43
C MET A 1 7.49 -8.60 10.88
N TRP A 2 7.45 -7.69 11.83
CA TRP A 2 7.25 -8.02 13.24
C TRP A 2 5.79 -7.77 13.59
N VAL A 3 5.17 -8.74 14.26
CA VAL A 3 3.79 -8.65 14.73
C VAL A 3 3.83 -8.66 16.25
N LEU A 4 3.28 -7.61 16.85
CA LEU A 4 3.12 -7.52 18.30
C LEU A 4 1.97 -8.45 18.70
N HIS A 5 2.26 -9.44 19.53
CA HIS A 5 1.24 -10.38 20.03
C HIS A 5 0.65 -9.89 21.35
N ASP A 6 1.52 -9.46 22.26
CA ASP A 6 1.15 -8.96 23.58
C ASP A 6 1.99 -7.71 23.88
N SER A 7 1.31 -6.57 24.00
CA SER A 7 1.95 -5.29 24.29
C SER A 7 2.42 -5.16 25.73
N GLU A 8 1.79 -5.84 26.68
CA GLU A 8 2.16 -5.76 28.10
C GLU A 8 3.40 -6.61 28.38
N LYS A 9 3.51 -7.76 27.72
CA LYS A 9 4.66 -8.67 27.84
C LYS A 9 5.81 -8.33 26.88
N HIS A 10 5.63 -7.33 26.02
CA HIS A 10 6.56 -6.99 24.94
C HIS A 10 6.89 -8.18 24.02
N GLU A 11 5.90 -9.00 23.70
CA GLU A 11 6.08 -10.21 22.89
C GLU A 11 5.88 -9.91 21.40
N TRP A 12 6.96 -10.11 20.63
CA TRP A 12 6.97 -9.91 19.19
C TRP A 12 7.26 -11.21 18.46
N SER A 13 6.58 -11.41 17.33
CA SER A 13 6.78 -12.57 16.47
C SER A 13 7.24 -12.13 15.08
N LYS A 14 8.33 -12.73 14.61
CA LYS A 14 8.88 -12.46 13.28
C LYS A 14 8.14 -13.30 12.24
N HIS A 15 7.52 -12.61 11.29
CA HIS A 15 6.82 -13.20 10.16
C HIS A 15 7.55 -12.89 8.85
N ILE A 16 7.78 -13.92 8.04
CA ILE A 16 8.38 -13.81 6.71
C ILE A 16 7.27 -14.07 5.69
N TYR A 17 7.01 -13.06 4.84
CA TYR A 17 6.07 -13.19 3.74
C TYR A 17 6.85 -13.22 2.44
N ILE A 18 6.64 -14.28 1.65
CA ILE A 18 7.28 -14.45 0.36
C ILE A 18 6.36 -13.81 -0.68
N LEU A 19 6.86 -12.76 -1.34
CA LEU A 19 6.12 -12.16 -2.45
C LEU A 19 6.17 -13.10 -3.68
N PRO A 20 5.07 -13.22 -4.45
CA PRO A 20 5.05 -14.04 -5.65
C PRO A 20 6.14 -13.62 -6.64
N PRO A 21 6.80 -14.54 -7.38
CA PRO A 21 7.87 -14.19 -8.33
C PRO A 21 7.49 -13.12 -9.37
N LEU A 22 6.21 -13.09 -9.75
CA LEU A 22 5.66 -12.13 -10.71
C LEU A 22 5.62 -10.68 -10.18
N TRP A 23 5.91 -10.44 -8.90
CA TRP A 23 5.79 -9.12 -8.27
C TRP A 23 6.60 -8.03 -8.98
N LYS A 24 7.81 -8.35 -9.49
CA LYS A 24 8.66 -7.38 -10.22
C LYS A 24 8.04 -6.91 -11.53
N ASN A 25 7.31 -7.79 -12.20
CA ASN A 25 6.61 -7.46 -13.44
C ASN A 25 5.36 -6.64 -13.14
N ILE A 26 4.70 -6.93 -12.01
CA ILE A 26 3.47 -6.26 -11.58
C ILE A 26 3.71 -4.78 -11.27
N SER A 27 4.87 -4.41 -10.71
CA SER A 27 5.18 -3.00 -10.39
C SER A 27 5.61 -2.16 -11.60
N GLY A 28 5.77 -2.75 -12.80
CA GLY A 28 6.19 -2.02 -14.00
C GLY A 28 7.55 -1.33 -13.83
N GLY A 29 8.43 -1.91 -13.00
CA GLY A 29 9.73 -1.32 -12.66
C GLY A 29 9.67 -0.12 -11.72
N GLN A 30 8.52 0.20 -11.11
CA GLN A 30 8.44 1.17 -10.02
C GLN A 30 8.88 0.53 -8.70
N ASN A 31 9.57 1.31 -7.85
CA ASN A 31 9.82 0.94 -6.47
C ASN A 31 8.53 1.09 -5.67
N LEU A 32 8.10 0.01 -5.01
CA LEU A 32 6.94 0.00 -4.14
C LEU A 32 7.39 0.03 -2.69
N PHE A 33 6.68 0.80 -1.87
CA PHE A 33 6.96 0.95 -0.46
C PHE A 33 5.77 0.46 0.36
N VAL A 34 6.06 -0.16 1.50
CA VAL A 34 5.03 -0.59 2.46
C VAL A 34 4.44 0.65 3.11
N VAL A 35 3.15 0.86 2.87
CA VAL A 35 2.37 1.90 3.55
C VAL A 35 1.93 1.41 4.93
N GLY A 36 1.56 0.14 5.02
CA GLY A 36 1.15 -0.51 6.26
C GLY A 36 0.26 -1.72 6.02
N VAL A 37 -0.48 -2.11 7.05
CA VAL A 37 -1.39 -3.26 7.03
C VAL A 37 -2.82 -2.79 7.32
N THR A 38 -3.78 -3.23 6.52
CA THR A 38 -5.21 -2.94 6.75
C THR A 38 -5.81 -3.89 7.79
N GLY A 39 -6.99 -3.56 8.33
CA GLY A 39 -7.74 -4.47 9.21
C GLY A 39 -8.17 -5.79 8.54
N ALA A 40 -8.09 -5.88 7.21
CA ALA A 40 -8.36 -7.11 6.45
C ALA A 40 -7.13 -8.02 6.27
N ASN A 41 -6.03 -7.76 6.99
CA ASN A 41 -4.74 -8.43 6.83
C ASN A 41 -4.17 -8.32 5.41
N GLU A 42 -4.31 -7.14 4.78
CA GLU A 42 -3.65 -6.84 3.51
C GLU A 42 -2.49 -5.87 3.75
N ILE A 43 -1.30 -6.18 3.22
CA ILE A 43 -0.22 -5.20 3.13
C ILE A 43 -0.53 -4.26 1.96
N VAL A 44 -0.53 -2.96 2.23
CA VAL A 44 -0.67 -1.93 1.20
C VAL A 44 0.71 -1.49 0.73
N LEU A 45 0.90 -1.53 -0.57
CA LEU A 45 2.12 -1.12 -1.25
C LEU A 45 1.79 -0.01 -2.24
N CYS A 46 2.58 1.07 -2.21
CA CYS A 46 2.38 2.23 -3.09
C CYS A 46 3.72 2.76 -3.62
N PRO A 47 3.80 3.21 -4.88
CA PRO A 47 4.91 4.03 -5.33
C PRO A 47 4.95 5.36 -4.56
N THR A 48 6.14 5.88 -4.28
CA THR A 48 6.33 7.21 -3.67
C THR A 48 6.31 8.35 -4.69
N SER A 49 6.20 8.02 -5.98
CA SER A 49 6.09 9.02 -7.03
C SER A 49 5.10 8.63 -8.13
N LEU A 50 4.33 9.63 -8.56
CA LEU A 50 3.50 9.60 -9.75
C LEU A 50 4.36 10.02 -10.93
N PHE A 51 5.03 9.05 -11.55
CA PHE A 51 5.87 9.28 -12.74
C PHE A 51 5.44 8.45 -13.96
N ARG A 52 4.62 7.41 -13.75
CA ARG A 52 4.05 6.56 -14.78
C ARG A 52 2.55 6.51 -14.60
N LYS A 53 1.84 6.50 -15.73
CA LYS A 53 0.40 6.31 -15.81
C LYS A 53 0.10 4.94 -16.44
N PRO A 54 -0.99 4.28 -16.05
CA PRO A 54 -1.87 4.64 -14.92
C PRO A 54 -1.19 4.42 -13.56
N PHE A 55 -1.67 5.12 -12.52
CA PHE A 55 -1.14 5.00 -11.17
C PHE A 55 -1.87 3.91 -10.40
N TYR A 56 -1.12 3.00 -9.77
CA TYR A 56 -1.69 1.86 -9.06
C TYR A 56 -1.28 1.81 -7.59
N VAL A 57 -2.23 1.45 -6.74
CA VAL A 57 -2.00 0.98 -5.37
C VAL A 57 -2.17 -0.54 -5.34
N TYR A 58 -1.30 -1.23 -4.60
CA TYR A 58 -1.28 -2.68 -4.56
C TYR A 58 -1.64 -3.18 -3.17
N TYR A 59 -2.45 -4.22 -3.11
CA TYR A 59 -2.89 -4.87 -1.88
C TYR A 59 -2.47 -6.33 -1.93
N TYR A 60 -1.62 -6.73 -0.99
CA TYR A 60 -1.17 -8.11 -0.84
C TYR A 60 -1.86 -8.77 0.34
N ASN A 61 -2.69 -9.78 0.06
CA ASN A 61 -3.43 -10.50 1.08
C ASN A 61 -2.52 -11.49 1.82
N LEU A 62 -2.33 -11.28 3.12
CA LEU A 62 -1.42 -12.10 3.94
C LEU A 62 -1.91 -13.54 4.11
N LYS A 63 -3.23 -13.76 4.09
CA LYS A 63 -3.82 -15.10 4.29
C LYS A 63 -3.76 -15.94 3.01
N ARG A 64 -4.05 -15.30 1.87
CA ARG A 64 -4.16 -15.97 0.56
C ARG A 64 -2.87 -15.95 -0.25
N GLY A 65 -1.91 -15.09 0.11
CA GLY A 65 -0.68 -14.90 -0.66
C GLY A 65 -0.91 -14.28 -2.05
N THR A 66 -2.05 -13.65 -2.27
CA THR A 66 -2.44 -13.06 -3.55
C THR A 66 -2.28 -11.55 -3.55
N ILE A 67 -1.96 -10.97 -4.69
CA ILE A 67 -1.88 -9.52 -4.88
C ILE A 67 -2.97 -9.04 -5.82
N ARG A 68 -3.57 -7.89 -5.50
CA ARG A 68 -4.43 -7.12 -6.41
C ARG A 68 -3.86 -5.72 -6.59
N ARG A 69 -4.07 -5.13 -7.76
CA ARG A 69 -3.77 -3.71 -8.02
C ARG A 69 -5.06 -2.95 -8.24
N VAL A 70 -5.10 -1.71 -7.77
CA VAL A 70 -6.22 -0.78 -7.91
C VAL A 70 -5.70 0.47 -8.60
N GLU A 71 -6.34 0.83 -9.70
CA GLU A 71 -6.03 2.08 -10.41
C GLU A 71 -6.61 3.27 -9.66
N ILE A 72 -5.81 4.32 -9.48
CA ILE A 72 -6.29 5.61 -8.98
C ILE A 72 -6.58 6.50 -10.17
N GLN A 73 -7.87 6.80 -10.36
CA GLN A 73 -8.37 7.64 -11.44
C GLN A 73 -8.27 9.14 -11.08
N GLY A 74 -8.36 10.01 -12.09
CA GLY A 74 -8.32 11.46 -11.93
C GLY A 74 -6.92 12.05 -11.97
N LEU A 75 -5.90 11.23 -12.25
CA LEU A 75 -4.49 11.65 -12.35
C LEU A 75 -4.00 11.72 -13.80
N GLU A 76 -4.88 11.53 -14.78
CA GLU A 76 -4.54 11.37 -16.20
C GLU A 76 -4.00 12.65 -16.82
N ARG A 77 -4.37 13.82 -16.27
CA ARG A 77 -3.94 15.14 -16.76
C ARG A 77 -2.68 15.67 -16.06
N LEU A 78 -2.22 15.03 -15.00
CA LEU A 78 -1.02 15.47 -14.28
C LEU A 78 0.24 15.15 -15.11
N GLU A 79 1.02 16.16 -15.48
CA GLU A 79 2.25 15.99 -16.26
C GLU A 79 3.48 16.16 -15.36
N GLY A 80 4.50 15.34 -15.56
CA GLY A 80 5.72 15.36 -14.75
C GLY A 80 5.73 14.31 -13.63
N SER A 81 6.63 14.51 -12.66
CA SER A 81 6.86 13.59 -11.54
C SER A 81 6.46 14.25 -10.23
N TYR A 82 5.44 13.71 -9.58
CA TYR A 82 4.96 14.22 -8.29
C TYR A 82 5.30 13.24 -7.17
N ARG A 83 5.63 13.74 -5.99
CA ARG A 83 5.71 12.91 -4.78
C ARG A 83 4.30 12.51 -4.36
N VAL A 84 4.14 11.25 -3.96
CA VAL A 84 2.89 10.71 -3.42
C VAL A 84 3.13 10.27 -1.99
N ASP A 85 2.33 10.82 -1.08
CA ASP A 85 2.25 10.37 0.30
C ASP A 85 0.91 9.67 0.50
N THR A 86 0.93 8.47 1.10
CA THR A 86 -0.26 7.61 1.26
C THR A 86 -0.51 7.38 2.74
N PHE A 87 -1.74 7.60 3.18
CA PHE A 87 -2.16 7.42 4.57
C PHE A 87 -3.26 6.37 4.64
N LEU A 88 -3.05 5.33 5.45
CA LEU A 88 -4.08 4.33 5.71
C LEU A 88 -5.11 4.87 6.70
N ASN A 89 -6.36 4.44 6.52
CA ASN A 89 -7.48 4.78 7.40
C ASN A 89 -7.67 6.30 7.59
N HIS A 90 -7.34 7.09 6.57
CA HIS A 90 -7.65 8.51 6.58
C HIS A 90 -9.17 8.70 6.64
N VAL A 91 -9.63 9.51 7.60
CA VAL A 91 -11.02 9.91 7.76
C VAL A 91 -11.06 11.42 7.59
N GLU A 92 -11.78 11.89 6.58
CA GLU A 92 -12.02 13.31 6.37
C GLU A 92 -13.11 13.81 7.33
N ASP A 93 -12.84 14.90 8.05
CA ASP A 93 -13.87 15.66 8.77
C ASP A 93 -14.46 16.69 7.81
N VAL A 94 -15.51 16.30 7.08
CA VAL A 94 -16.19 17.20 6.14
C VAL A 94 -17.15 18.10 6.91
N LYS A 95 -16.62 19.17 7.50
CA LYS A 95 -17.46 20.26 8.01
C LYS A 95 -18.04 21.01 6.83
N ILE A 96 -19.33 20.80 6.58
CA ILE A 96 -20.09 21.59 5.60
C ILE A 96 -20.21 23.01 6.15
N VAL A 97 -19.39 23.93 5.65
CA VAL A 97 -19.57 25.36 5.88
C VAL A 97 -20.75 25.81 5.00
N LYS A 98 -21.81 26.30 5.64
CA LYS A 98 -22.96 26.93 4.98
C LYS A 98 -22.70 28.40 4.72
#